data_AF-A0A914UMM1-F1
#
_entry.id   AF-A0A914UMM1-F1
#
_cell.length_a   1.000
_cell.length_b   1.000
_cell.length_c   1.000
_cell.angle_alpha   90.00
_cell.angle_beta   90.00
_cell.angle_gamma   90.00
#
_symmetry.space_group_name_H-M   'P 1'
#
loop_
_entity.id
_entity.type
_entity.pdbx_description
1 polymer ?
#
loop_
_entity_poly.entity_id
_entity_poly.type
_entity_poly.pdbx_seq_one_letter_code
_entity_poly.pdbx_strand_id
1 'polypeptide(L)'
;MIYFPDLYSWDYDRKASLSWLVQGFAKWIEISVVIVSGIIYVIVVIFIIISRKKFQEINNYAQEKRILIQAAVITIYCTILNVTWHNYSLFLPDTKWAYMGLNVMWIFNGGINPIIYLILNK
;
A
#
# COMPACT_ATOMS: atom_id res chain seq x y z
N MET A 1 -22.82 -7.58 28.62
CA MET A 1 -22.65 -6.42 27.72
C MET A 1 -22.47 -6.99 26.32
N ILE A 2 -23.40 -6.72 25.40
CA ILE A 2 -23.34 -7.28 24.04
C ILE A 2 -22.40 -6.41 23.22
N TYR A 3 -21.33 -7.00 22.67
CA TYR A 3 -20.35 -6.31 21.84
C TYR A 3 -20.85 -6.23 20.40
N PHE A 4 -20.91 -5.02 19.85
CA PHE A 4 -21.28 -4.77 18.47
C PHE A 4 -20.04 -4.28 17.70
N PRO A 5 -19.35 -5.15 16.93
CA PRO A 5 -18.12 -4.79 16.22
C PRO A 5 -18.33 -3.65 15.21
N ASP A 6 -19.55 -3.51 14.69
CA ASP A 6 -19.91 -2.50 13.68
C ASP A 6 -19.89 -1.05 14.24
N LEU A 7 -19.88 -0.87 15.57
CA LEU A 7 -19.76 0.46 16.21
C LEU A 7 -18.31 0.96 16.28
N TYR A 8 -17.34 0.05 16.19
CA TYR A 8 -15.91 0.35 16.36
C TYR A 8 -15.10 0.07 15.07
N SER A 9 -15.81 -0.26 14.00
CA SER A 9 -15.23 -0.52 12.68
C SER A 9 -14.79 0.80 12.05
N TRP A 10 -13.56 0.85 11.50
CA TRP A 10 -13.03 2.07 10.87
C TRP A 10 -13.68 2.34 9.52
N ASP A 11 -14.95 2.74 9.48
CA ASP A 11 -15.66 3.07 8.24
C ASP A 11 -15.83 4.57 8.06
N TYR A 12 -16.08 4.99 6.83
CA TYR A 12 -16.53 6.34 6.56
C TYR A 12 -17.95 6.54 7.09
N ASP A 13 -18.18 7.64 7.81
CA ASP A 13 -19.53 8.03 8.22
C ASP A 13 -20.32 8.51 7.00
N ARG A 14 -21.18 7.65 6.45
CA ARG A 14 -21.97 7.97 5.24
C ARG A 14 -23.14 8.94 5.51
N LYS A 15 -23.41 9.32 6.76
CA LYS A 15 -24.58 10.14 7.14
C LYS A 15 -24.30 11.63 7.22
N ALA A 16 -23.04 12.04 7.37
CA ALA A 16 -22.67 13.46 7.45
C ALA A 16 -22.64 14.14 6.07
N SER A 17 -23.21 15.35 5.99
CA SER A 17 -23.45 16.08 4.71
C SER A 17 -22.19 16.48 3.95
N LEU A 18 -21.04 16.57 4.62
CA LEU A 18 -19.73 16.86 4.00
C LEU A 18 -18.89 15.59 3.78
N SER A 19 -19.33 14.45 4.29
CA SER A 19 -18.55 13.21 4.29
C SER A 19 -18.34 12.66 2.88
N TRP A 20 -19.34 12.76 2.00
CA TRP A 20 -19.24 12.31 0.61
C TRP A 20 -18.15 13.08 -0.17
N LEU A 21 -17.94 14.35 0.17
CA LEU A 21 -17.01 15.24 -0.49
C LEU A 21 -15.57 14.94 -0.03
N VAL A 22 -15.38 14.75 1.27
CA VAL A 22 -14.10 14.30 1.85
C VAL A 22 -13.72 12.90 1.36
N GLN A 23 -14.66 11.97 1.31
CA GLN A 23 -14.45 10.61 0.77
C GLN A 23 -14.05 10.64 -0.70
N GLY A 24 -14.71 11.47 -1.51
CA GLY A 24 -14.38 11.65 -2.92
C GLY A 24 -12.95 12.13 -3.11
N PHE A 25 -12.55 13.17 -2.39
CA PHE A 25 -11.17 13.67 -2.44
C PHE A 25 -10.15 12.65 -1.94
N ALA A 26 -10.41 12.00 -0.80
CA ALA A 26 -9.53 10.98 -0.24
C ALA A 26 -9.28 9.86 -1.25
N LYS A 27 -10.34 9.33 -1.87
CA LYS A 27 -10.24 8.31 -2.92
C LYS A 27 -9.41 8.76 -4.11
N TRP A 28 -9.63 9.97 -4.62
CA TRP A 28 -8.88 10.50 -5.76
C TRP A 28 -7.41 10.73 -5.43
N ILE A 29 -7.10 11.26 -4.24
CA ILE A 29 -5.73 11.46 -3.77
C ILE A 29 -5.02 10.12 -3.66
N GLU A 30 -5.62 9.13 -3.01
CA GLU A 30 -5.00 7.82 -2.81
C GLU A 30 -4.78 7.06 -4.13
N ILE A 31 -5.75 7.07 -5.05
CA ILE A 31 -5.57 6.49 -6.39
C ILE A 31 -4.44 7.20 -7.15
N SER A 32 -4.39 8.54 -7.10
CA SER A 32 -3.36 9.32 -7.79
C SER A 32 -1.97 9.01 -7.24
N VAL A 33 -1.83 8.91 -5.91
CA VAL A 33 -0.58 8.54 -5.24
C VAL A 33 -0.13 7.13 -5.65
N VAL A 34 -1.05 6.17 -5.73
CA VAL A 34 -0.74 4.80 -6.18
C VAL A 34 -0.23 4.80 -7.63
N ILE A 35 -0.90 5.52 -8.54
CA ILE A 35 -0.49 5.61 -9.95
C ILE A 35 0.90 6.26 -10.07
N VAL A 36 1.10 7.41 -9.41
CA VAL A 36 2.38 8.13 -9.43
C VAL A 36 3.50 7.26 -8.84
N SER A 37 3.24 6.57 -7.72
CA SER A 37 4.18 5.63 -7.12
C SER A 37 4.56 4.53 -8.11
N GLY A 38 3.58 3.87 -8.73
CA GLY A 38 3.82 2.83 -9.74
C GLY A 38 4.70 3.31 -10.90
N ILE A 39 4.43 4.50 -11.43
CA ILE A 39 5.25 5.12 -12.49
C ILE A 39 6.68 5.34 -12.02
N ILE A 40 6.87 5.91 -10.83
CA ILE A 40 8.21 6.15 -10.25
C ILE A 40 8.98 4.83 -10.12
N TYR A 41 8.35 3.75 -9.65
CA TYR A 41 9.03 2.46 -9.54
C TYR A 41 9.45 1.87 -10.88
N VAL A 42 8.61 1.97 -11.90
CA VAL A 42 8.96 1.55 -13.26
C VAL A 42 10.15 2.36 -13.77
N ILE A 43 10.15 3.67 -13.57
CA ILE A 43 11.27 4.55 -13.95
C ILE A 43 12.56 4.14 -13.23
N VAL A 44 12.51 3.90 -11.92
CA VAL A 44 13.67 3.51 -11.13
C VAL A 44 14.23 2.16 -11.61
N VAL A 45 13.38 1.17 -11.88
CA VAL A 45 13.79 -0.13 -12.42
C VAL A 45 14.47 0.03 -13.79
N ILE A 46 13.88 0.82 -14.69
CA ILE A 46 14.46 1.13 -16.01
C ILE A 46 15.82 1.82 -15.84
N PHE A 47 15.92 2.80 -14.96
CA PHE A 47 17.16 3.55 -14.71
C PHE A 47 18.28 2.64 -14.21
N ILE A 48 17.96 1.64 -13.40
CA ILE A 48 18.94 0.66 -12.90
C ILE A 48 19.36 -0.33 -13.98
N ILE A 49 18.43 -0.78 -14.84
CA ILE A 49 18.77 -1.62 -16.00
C ILE A 49 19.68 -0.86 -16.97
N ILE A 50 19.41 0.43 -17.22
CA ILE A 50 20.22 1.29 -18.11
C ILE A 50 21.57 1.61 -17.46
N SER A 51 21.59 1.99 -16.18
CA SER A 51 22.81 2.32 -15.45
C SER A 51 23.75 1.11 -15.34
N ARG A 52 23.21 -0.12 -15.25
CA ARG A 52 24.00 -1.36 -15.36
C ARG A 52 24.74 -1.52 -16.67
N LYS A 53 24.17 -1.06 -17.80
CA LYS A 53 24.86 -1.11 -19.09
C LYS A 53 26.03 -0.11 -19.16
N LYS A 54 26.01 0.94 -18.33
CA LYS A 54 27.04 1.99 -18.29
C LYS A 54 28.12 1.77 -17.22
N PHE A 55 27.81 1.15 -16.09
CA PHE A 55 28.74 0.98 -14.97
C PHE A 55 28.88 -0.51 -14.60
N GLN A 56 29.89 -1.18 -15.17
CA GLN A 56 30.14 -2.62 -14.93
C GLN A 56 30.83 -2.95 -13.60
N GLU A 57 31.20 -1.96 -12.75
CA GLU A 57 32.18 -2.20 -11.67
C GLU A 57 31.85 -1.65 -10.26
N ILE A 58 30.59 -1.41 -9.90
CA ILE A 58 30.31 -0.90 -8.53
C ILE A 58 29.92 -2.03 -7.57
N ASN A 59 30.80 -2.28 -6.60
CA ASN A 59 30.76 -3.32 -5.55
C ASN A 59 29.49 -3.33 -4.65
N ASN A 60 28.54 -2.39 -4.83
CA ASN A 60 27.34 -2.21 -4.01
C ASN A 60 26.02 -2.65 -4.67
N TYR A 61 26.09 -3.34 -5.81
CA TYR A 61 24.92 -3.80 -6.57
C TYR A 61 23.92 -4.64 -5.76
N ALA A 62 24.42 -5.46 -4.84
CA ALA A 62 23.57 -6.26 -3.96
C ALA A 62 22.70 -5.39 -3.05
N GLN A 63 23.21 -4.25 -2.60
CA GLN A 63 22.50 -3.32 -1.72
C GLN A 63 21.46 -2.51 -2.49
N GLU A 64 21.80 -2.00 -3.69
CA GLU A 64 20.83 -1.32 -4.56
C GLU A 64 19.65 -2.23 -4.93
N LYS A 65 19.92 -3.48 -5.29
CA LYS A 65 18.87 -4.48 -5.55
C LYS A 65 17.97 -4.72 -4.35
N ARG A 66 18.54 -4.82 -3.15
CA ARG A 66 17.76 -5.01 -1.92
C ARG A 66 16.83 -3.83 -1.71
N ILE A 67 17.33 -2.60 -1.82
CA ILE A 67 16.52 -1.37 -1.68
C ILE A 67 15.37 -1.35 -2.71
N LEU A 68 15.62 -1.75 -3.96
CA LEU A 68 14.56 -1.84 -4.96
C LEU A 68 13.50 -2.88 -4.61
N ILE A 69 13.91 -4.06 -4.17
CA ILE A 69 12.99 -5.12 -3.78
C ILE A 69 12.15 -4.66 -2.59
N GLN A 70 12.77 -4.03 -1.58
CA GLN A 70 12.07 -3.45 -0.42
C GLN A 70 10.98 -2.48 -0.88
N ALA A 71 11.38 -1.53 -1.72
CA ALA A 71 10.52 -0.44 -2.16
C ALA A 71 9.40 -0.95 -3.10
N ALA A 72 9.68 -1.92 -3.98
CA ALA A 72 8.67 -2.60 -4.80
C ALA A 72 7.65 -3.37 -3.95
N VAL A 73 8.10 -4.12 -2.92
CA VAL A 73 7.21 -4.88 -2.03
C VAL A 73 6.29 -3.93 -1.26
N ILE A 74 6.81 -2.84 -0.71
CA ILE A 74 6.01 -1.82 0.00
C ILE A 74 4.93 -1.25 -0.94
N THR A 75 5.30 -0.89 -2.17
CA THR A 75 4.34 -0.29 -3.10
C THR A 75 3.30 -1.27 -3.60
N ILE A 76 3.66 -2.53 -3.87
CA ILE A 76 2.68 -3.57 -4.21
C ILE A 76 1.69 -3.73 -3.05
N TYR A 77 2.19 -3.82 -1.82
CA TYR A 77 1.34 -3.94 -0.65
C TYR A 77 0.39 -2.75 -0.47
N CYS A 78 0.91 -1.52 -0.53
CA CYS A 78 0.11 -0.30 -0.43
C CYS A 78 -0.92 -0.20 -1.56
N THR A 79 -0.58 -0.65 -2.77
CA THR A 79 -1.51 -0.67 -3.91
C THR A 79 -2.67 -1.63 -3.63
N ILE A 80 -2.37 -2.86 -3.21
CA ILE A 80 -3.40 -3.85 -2.88
C ILE A 80 -4.29 -3.31 -1.75
N LEU A 81 -3.70 -2.82 -0.66
CA LEU A 81 -4.45 -2.26 0.47
C LEU A 81 -5.41 -1.15 0.04
N ASN A 82 -4.93 -0.15 -0.71
CA ASN A 82 -5.76 0.98 -1.15
C ASN A 82 -6.87 0.53 -2.13
N VAL A 83 -6.55 -0.36 -3.08
CA VAL A 83 -7.55 -0.85 -4.04
C VAL A 83 -8.63 -1.66 -3.33
N THR A 84 -8.25 -2.58 -2.43
CA THR A 84 -9.20 -3.41 -1.70
C THR A 84 -9.99 -2.59 -0.67
N TRP A 85 -9.42 -1.53 -0.09
CA TRP A 85 -10.16 -0.62 0.80
C TRP A 85 -11.26 0.15 0.06
N HIS A 86 -10.93 0.79 -1.07
CA HIS A 86 -11.89 1.62 -1.81
C HIS A 86 -12.90 0.85 -2.66
N ASN A 87 -12.59 -0.40 -2.99
CA ASN A 87 -13.43 -1.26 -3.84
C ASN A 87 -13.78 -2.57 -3.12
N TYR A 88 -13.82 -2.53 -1.80
CA TYR A 88 -14.09 -3.67 -0.92
C TYR A 88 -15.33 -4.45 -1.37
N SER A 89 -16.42 -3.75 -1.70
CA SER A 89 -17.67 -4.35 -2.15
C SER A 89 -17.59 -5.04 -3.51
N LEU A 90 -16.55 -4.76 -4.30
CA LEU A 90 -16.33 -5.36 -5.62
C LEU A 90 -15.44 -6.62 -5.54
N PHE A 91 -14.51 -6.65 -4.59
CA PHE A 91 -13.48 -7.70 -4.50
C PHE A 91 -13.68 -8.68 -3.34
N LEU A 92 -14.38 -8.27 -2.28
CA LEU A 92 -14.56 -9.06 -1.07
C LEU A 92 -16.06 -9.27 -0.76
N PRO A 93 -16.42 -10.42 -0.20
CA PRO A 93 -17.79 -10.66 0.25
C PRO A 93 -18.15 -9.70 1.39
N ASP A 94 -19.36 -9.16 1.33
CA ASP A 94 -19.94 -8.17 2.26
C ASP A 94 -20.19 -8.80 3.65
N THR A 95 -19.09 -9.15 4.32
CA THR A 95 -19.05 -9.93 5.56
C THR A 95 -18.16 -9.22 6.57
N LYS A 96 -18.51 -9.36 7.85
CA LYS A 96 -17.74 -8.75 8.95
C LYS A 96 -16.28 -9.22 8.98
N TRP A 97 -16.02 -10.44 8.52
CA TRP A 97 -14.68 -11.01 8.43
C TRP A 97 -13.81 -10.33 7.36
N ALA A 98 -14.37 -10.04 6.19
CA ALA A 98 -13.68 -9.29 5.14
C ALA A 98 -13.32 -7.88 5.62
N TYR A 99 -14.25 -7.24 6.31
CA TYR A 99 -14.07 -5.91 6.89
C TYR A 99 -12.99 -5.90 7.99
N MET A 100 -13.02 -6.90 8.89
CA MET A 100 -11.99 -7.10 9.91
C MET A 100 -10.61 -7.32 9.27
N GLY A 101 -10.53 -8.15 8.23
CA GLY A 101 -9.30 -8.42 7.50
C GLY A 101 -8.67 -7.15 6.93
N LEU A 102 -9.48 -6.27 6.32
CA LEU A 102 -9.04 -4.98 5.81
C LEU A 102 -8.47 -4.06 6.89
N ASN A 103 -9.15 -3.98 8.04
CA ASN A 103 -8.67 -3.19 9.18
C ASN A 103 -7.34 -3.74 9.73
N VAL A 104 -7.20 -5.06 9.78
CA VAL A 104 -5.95 -5.71 10.19
C VAL A 104 -4.82 -5.43 9.18
N MET A 105 -5.10 -5.38 7.87
CA MET A 105 -4.10 -4.98 6.88
C MET A 105 -3.63 -3.53 7.07
N TRP A 106 -4.51 -2.61 7.44
CA TRP A 106 -4.11 -1.24 7.79
C TRP A 106 -3.14 -1.19 8.98
N ILE A 107 -3.37 -2.01 10.01
CA ILE A 107 -2.45 -2.13 11.15
C ILE A 107 -1.09 -2.69 10.69
N PHE A 108 -1.09 -3.71 9.83
CA PHE A 108 0.15 -4.29 9.31
C PHE A 108 0.92 -3.35 8.38
N ASN A 109 0.25 -2.42 7.69
CA ASN A 109 0.91 -1.38 6.90
C ASN A 109 1.93 -0.58 7.75
N GLY A 110 1.57 -0.24 9.00
CA GLY A 110 2.49 0.42 9.93
C GLY A 110 3.74 -0.41 10.28
N GLY A 111 3.62 -1.74 10.26
CA GLY A 111 4.71 -2.67 10.55
C GLY A 111 5.51 -3.13 9.33
N ILE A 112 5.06 -2.85 8.10
CA ILE A 112 5.67 -3.43 6.90
C ILE A 112 7.09 -2.91 6.67
N ASN A 113 7.31 -1.61 6.91
CA ASN A 113 8.61 -0.97 6.75
C ASN A 113 9.68 -1.62 7.66
N PRO A 114 9.51 -1.69 9.00
CA PRO A 114 10.52 -2.32 9.86
C PRO A 114 10.71 -3.81 9.56
N ILE A 115 9.66 -4.56 9.22
CA ILE A 115 9.78 -5.99 8.84
C ILE A 115 10.67 -6.16 7.61
N ILE A 116 10.43 -5.35 6.58
CA ILE A 116 11.17 -5.38 5.32
C ILE A 116 12.64 -4.98 5.55
N TYR A 117 12.91 -4.01 6.43
CA TYR A 117 14.28 -3.68 6.83
C TYR A 117 14.95 -4.83 7.58
N LEU A 118 14.27 -5.49 8.52
CA LEU A 118 14.84 -6.62 9.28
C LEU A 118 15.16 -7.84 8.39
N ILE A 119 14.36 -8.10 7.36
CA ILE A 119 14.56 -9.25 6.47
C ILE A 119 15.71 -8.99 5.49
N LEU A 120 15.76 -7.81 4.89
CA LEU A 120 16.66 -7.50 3.77
C LEU A 120 17.99 -6.84 4.21
N ASN A 121 18.08 -6.34 5.44
CA ASN A 121 19.29 -5.72 5.99
C ASN A 121 20.10 -6.69 6.87
N LYS A 122 20.35 -7.90 6.35
CA LYS A 122 21.34 -8.85 6.87
C LYS A 122 22.71 -8.65 6.25
#